data_AF-A0A7X6P2U6-F1
#
_entry.id   AF-A0A7X6P2U6-F1
#
_cell.length_a   1.000
_cell.length_b   1.000
_cell.length_c   1.000
_cell.angle_alpha   90.00
_cell.angle_beta   90.00
_cell.angle_gamma   90.00
#
_symmetry.space_group_name_H-M   'P 1'
#
loop_
_entity.id
_entity.type
_entity.pdbx_description
1 polymer ?
#
loop_
_entity_poly.entity_id
_entity_poly.type
_entity_poly.pdbx_seq_one_letter_code
_entity_poly.pdbx_strand_id
1 'polypeptide(L)' 'RVDEWLRYEMEGPWAGNGRALVHGRIFDREGTLIATVAQEGMARLRPEF' A
#
# COMPACT_ATOMS: atom_id res chain seq x y z
N ARG A 1 -6.33 17.27 10.05
CA ARG A 1 -7.09 16.26 10.83
C ARG A 1 -7.55 15.20 9.82
N VAL A 2 -7.88 13.98 10.25
CA VAL A 2 -8.26 12.86 9.34
C VAL A 2 -9.78 12.72 9.21
N ASP A 3 -10.44 13.86 9.23
CA ASP A 3 -11.90 14.07 9.14
C ASP A 3 -12.37 14.36 7.71
N GLU A 4 -11.44 14.67 6.81
CA GLU A 4 -11.68 14.88 5.39
C GLU A 4 -11.30 13.65 4.54
N TRP A 5 -11.83 13.57 3.33
CA TRP A 5 -11.50 12.49 2.39
C TRP A 5 -10.03 12.50 2.01
N LEU A 6 -9.42 11.31 2.06
CA LEU A 6 -8.06 11.06 1.59
C LEU A 6 -8.09 10.00 0.50
N ARG A 7 -7.34 10.22 -0.59
CA ARG A 7 -7.12 9.21 -1.63
C ARG A 7 -5.85 8.45 -1.31
N TYR A 8 -5.96 7.15 -1.10
CA TYR A 8 -4.79 6.28 -0.91
C TYR A 8 -4.55 5.42 -2.16
N GLU A 9 -3.50 5.72 -2.92
CA GLU A 9 -3.05 4.92 -4.06
C GLU A 9 -1.98 3.93 -3.62
N MET A 10 -2.12 2.66 -3.98
CA MET A 10 -1.18 1.60 -3.62
C MET A 10 -0.69 0.88 -4.88
N GLU A 11 0.61 0.61 -4.92
CA GLU A 11 1.25 -0.20 -5.96
C GLU A 11 2.07 -1.32 -5.32
N GLY A 12 2.01 -2.53 -5.91
CA GLY A 12 2.78 -3.69 -5.46
C GLY A 12 3.84 -4.04 -6.50
N PRO A 13 5.04 -3.45 -6.45
CA PRO A 13 6.07 -3.70 -7.46
C PRO A 13 6.67 -5.10 -7.38
N TRP A 14 6.55 -5.80 -6.24
CA TRP A 14 7.16 -7.12 -6.05
C TRP A 14 6.41 -7.99 -5.05
N ALA A 15 6.32 -9.28 -5.39
CA ALA A 15 5.95 -10.36 -4.47
C ALA A 15 6.75 -11.62 -4.80
N GLY A 16 7.18 -12.34 -3.76
CA GLY A 16 7.97 -13.54 -3.90
C GLY A 16 8.48 -14.07 -2.56
N ASN A 17 8.92 -15.33 -2.53
CA ASN A 17 9.51 -15.96 -1.34
C ASN A 17 8.67 -15.77 -0.05
N GLY A 18 7.34 -15.81 -0.19
CA GLY A 18 6.42 -15.63 0.92
C GLY A 18 6.27 -14.20 1.43
N ARG A 19 6.71 -13.17 0.69
CA ARG A 19 6.61 -11.74 1.04
C ARG A 19 6.10 -10.90 -0.12
N ALA A 20 5.63 -9.70 0.18
CA ALA A 20 5.26 -8.69 -0.81
C ALA A 20 5.69 -7.30 -0.33
N LEU A 21 6.21 -6.50 -1.27
CA LEU A 21 6.53 -5.08 -1.07
C LEU A 21 5.42 -4.25 -1.71
N VAL A 22 4.92 -3.26 -0.97
CA VAL A 22 3.89 -2.32 -1.41
C VAL A 22 4.34 -0.90 -1.10
N HIS A 23 4.13 0.00 -2.05
CA HIS A 23 4.24 1.43 -1.84
C HIS A 23 2.86 2.07 -1.85
N GLY A 24 2.73 3.13 -1.07
CA GLY A 24 1.51 3.89 -0.92
C GLY A 24 1.74 5.39 -1.04
N ARG A 25 0.78 6.10 -1.62
CA ARG A 25 0.75 7.57 -1.71
C ARG A 25 -0.62 8.08 -1.27
N ILE A 26 -0.65 8.90 -0.23
CA ILE A 26 -1.89 9.48 0.34
C ILE A 26 -2.00 10.92 -0.10
N PHE A 27 -3.14 11.27 -0.68
CA PHE A 27 -3.46 12.62 -1.13
C PHE A 27 -4.64 13.21 -0.36
N ASP A 28 -4.62 14.52 -0.13
CA ASP A 28 -5.82 15.25 0.29
C ASP A 28 -6.81 15.47 -0.87
N ARG A 29 -7.92 16.15 -0.61
CA ARG A 29 -9.01 16.37 -1.56
C ARG A 29 -8.62 17.30 -2.71
N GLU A 30 -7.66 18.19 -2.47
CA GLU A 30 -7.06 19.09 -3.44
C GLU A 30 -6.03 18.38 -4.34
N GLY A 31 -5.68 17.13 -4.02
CA GLY A 31 -4.71 16.34 -4.76
C GLY A 31 -3.26 16.56 -4.31
N THR A 32 -3.04 17.20 -3.17
CA THR A 32 -1.72 17.38 -2.56
C THR A 32 -1.26 16.04 -1.99
N LEU A 33 -0.02 15.64 -2.28
CA LEU A 33 0.59 14.48 -1.64
C LEU A 33 0.92 14.83 -0.18
N ILE A 34 0.28 14.14 0.76
CA ILE A 34 0.44 14.40 2.20
C ILE A 34 1.24 13.33 2.95
N ALA A 35 1.34 12.11 2.39
CA ALA A 35 2.18 11.06 2.93
C ALA A 35 2.58 10.02 1.88
N THR A 36 3.74 9.41 2.10
CA THR A 36 4.18 8.19 1.40
C THR A 36 4.32 7.05 2.41
N VAL A 37 4.10 5.83 1.94
CA VAL A 37 4.16 4.61 2.74
C VAL A 37 5.00 3.58 2.02
N ALA A 38 5.86 2.88 2.75
CA ALA A 38 6.50 1.65 2.31
C ALA A 38 6.13 0.53 3.30
N GLN A 39 5.70 -0.61 2.78
CA GLN A 39 5.33 -1.76 3.60
C GLN A 39 5.87 -3.03 2.96
N GLU A 40 6.56 -3.84 3.77
CA GLU A 40 6.82 -5.24 3.45
C GLU A 40 5.97 -6.12 4.37
N GLY A 41 5.26 -7.08 3.80
CA GLY A 41 4.38 -7.99 4.52
C GLY A 41 4.57 -9.45 4.12
N MET A 42 4.18 -10.36 5.01
CA MET A 42 4.15 -11.79 4.72
C MET A 42 2.97 -12.11 3.79
N ALA A 43 3.27 -12.72 2.64
CA ALA A 43 2.30 -13.14 1.63
C ALA A 43 2.60 -14.60 1.21
N ARG A 44 2.11 -15.55 1.99
CA ARG A 44 2.31 -16.99 1.75
C ARG A 44 1.06 -17.60 1.12
N LEU A 45 1.19 -18.18 -0.06
CA LEU A 45 0.17 -19.05 -0.62
C LEU A 45 0.16 -20.35 0.18
N ARG A 46 -1.03 -20.83 0.55
CA ARG A 46 -1.17 -22.18 1.09
C ARG A 46 -1.13 -23.16 -0.10
N PRO A 47 -0.56 -24.37 0.07
CA PRO A 47 -0.71 -25.41 -0.94
C PRO A 47 -2.21 -25.65 -1.17
N GLU A 48 -2.60 -25.75 -2.45
CA GLU A 48 -3.92 -26.24 -2.83
C GLU A 48 -3.99 -27.72 -2.46
N PHE A 49 -5.10 -28.17 -1.83
CA PHE A 49 -5.32 -29.58 -1.51
C PHE A 49 -5.83 -30.35 -2.72
#